data_AF-A0A7X8ZYY8-F1
#
_entry.id   AF-A0A7X8ZYY8-F1
#
_cell.length_a   1.000
_cell.length_b   1.000
_cell.length_c   1.000
_cell.angle_alpha   90.00
_cell.angle_beta   90.00
_cell.angle_gamma   90.00
#
_symmetry.space_group_name_H-M   'P 1'
#
loop_
_entity.id
_entity.type
_entity.pdbx_description
1 polymer ?
#
loop_
_entity_poly.entity_id
_entity_poly.type
_entity_poly.pdbx_seq_one_letter_code
_entity_poly.pdbx_strand_id
1 'polypeptide(L)'
;MSDSTAADLAGVLTPEGFKLLNQLWRDGDYATVDTLKLAERLRAEGYAAGVVNSVLTQLKLRTQAEVKFGPFVDQMIFTDAGLQQATSLQVAAHHARRFARAGVDEVVDLGAGLGADALAIAGLDIPVTAVEIDETTAAATTINLMA
;
A
#
# COMPACT_ATOMS: atom_id res chain seq x y z
N MET A 1 15.23 -8.91 -8.08
CA MET A 1 13.76 -8.89 -8.23
C MET A 1 13.45 -7.80 -9.25
N SER A 2 12.56 -8.10 -10.21
CA SER A 2 12.58 -7.53 -11.57
C SER A 2 12.09 -6.09 -11.69
N ASP A 3 12.65 -5.32 -12.63
CA ASP A 3 12.21 -3.99 -13.11
C ASP A 3 10.68 -3.82 -13.27
N SER A 4 9.94 -4.92 -13.44
CA SER A 4 8.47 -4.92 -13.52
C SER A 4 7.78 -4.34 -12.29
N THR A 5 8.20 -4.69 -11.06
CA THR A 5 7.47 -4.24 -9.85
C THR A 5 7.63 -2.73 -9.62
N ALA A 6 8.81 -2.18 -9.93
CA ALA A 6 9.05 -0.74 -9.86
C ALA A 6 8.20 0.02 -10.90
N ALA A 7 8.13 -0.50 -12.13
CA ALA A 7 7.28 0.06 -13.17
C ALA A 7 5.79 -0.01 -12.82
N ASP A 8 5.38 -1.07 -12.12
CA ASP A 8 3.99 -1.26 -11.67
C ASP A 8 3.59 -0.27 -10.56
N LEU A 9 4.53 0.27 -9.77
CA LEU A 9 4.23 1.31 -8.77
C LEU A 9 4.45 2.74 -9.29
N ALA A 10 5.39 2.96 -10.20
CA ALA A 10 5.82 4.30 -10.60
C ALA A 10 4.66 5.22 -10.99
N GLY A 11 3.64 4.70 -11.68
CA GLY A 11 2.48 5.48 -12.10
C GLY A 11 1.66 6.03 -10.92
N VAL A 12 1.47 5.24 -9.86
CA VAL A 12 0.68 5.64 -8.66
C VAL A 12 1.50 6.42 -7.63
N LEU A 13 2.83 6.45 -7.75
CA LEU A 13 3.69 7.30 -6.92
C LEU A 13 3.75 8.76 -7.40
N THR A 14 3.00 9.09 -8.45
CA THR A 14 2.77 10.48 -8.89
C THR A 14 1.51 11.07 -8.23
N PRO A 15 1.42 12.40 -8.01
CA PRO A 15 0.21 13.01 -7.48
C PRO A 15 -1.04 12.73 -8.33
N GLU A 16 -0.89 12.70 -9.66
CA GLU A 16 -1.97 12.39 -10.60
C GLU A 16 -2.45 10.94 -10.46
N GLY A 17 -1.53 9.97 -10.51
CA GLY A 17 -1.86 8.56 -10.40
C GLY A 17 -2.43 8.19 -9.03
N PHE A 18 -1.88 8.76 -7.94
CA PHE A 18 -2.41 8.53 -6.59
C PHE A 18 -3.82 9.09 -6.44
N LYS A 19 -4.08 10.30 -6.98
CA LYS A 19 -5.42 10.90 -6.99
C LYS A 19 -6.40 10.04 -7.77
N LEU A 20 -6.02 9.57 -8.96
CA LEU A 20 -6.85 8.72 -9.80
C LEU A 20 -7.19 7.39 -9.09
N LEU A 21 -6.20 6.73 -8.50
CA LEU A 21 -6.39 5.52 -7.70
C LEU A 21 -7.43 5.73 -6.59
N ASN A 22 -7.25 6.78 -5.78
CA ASN A 22 -8.15 7.05 -4.65
C ASN A 22 -9.55 7.49 -5.09
N GLN A 23 -9.69 8.11 -6.27
CA GLN A 23 -11.01 8.40 -6.85
C GLN A 23 -11.71 7.10 -7.27
N LEU A 24 -11.09 6.29 -8.12
CA LEU A 24 -11.69 5.04 -8.62
C LEU A 24 -11.99 4.05 -7.51
N TRP A 25 -11.16 3.99 -6.46
CA TRP A 25 -11.40 3.17 -5.28
C TRP A 25 -12.70 3.58 -4.56
N ARG A 26 -12.90 4.89 -4.32
CA ARG A 26 -14.09 5.43 -3.65
C ARG A 26 -15.36 5.28 -4.48
N ASP A 27 -15.25 5.37 -5.81
CA ASP A 27 -16.37 5.21 -6.72
C ASP A 27 -16.86 3.74 -6.77
N GLY A 28 -16.06 2.78 -6.29
CA GLY A 28 -16.43 1.36 -6.22
C GLY A 28 -16.38 0.64 -7.57
N ASP A 29 -15.80 1.28 -8.59
CA ASP A 29 -15.80 0.81 -9.98
C ASP A 29 -15.09 -0.56 -10.13
N TYR A 30 -14.04 -0.83 -9.33
CA TYR A 30 -13.17 -1.97 -9.62
C TYR A 30 -13.83 -3.35 -9.44
N ALA A 31 -14.69 -3.51 -8.42
CA ALA A 31 -15.32 -4.81 -8.14
C ALA A 31 -16.37 -5.22 -9.19
N THR A 32 -16.82 -4.27 -10.02
CA THR A 32 -17.97 -4.46 -10.91
C THR A 32 -17.66 -4.20 -12.38
N VAL A 33 -16.48 -3.66 -12.70
CA VAL A 33 -16.11 -3.24 -14.06
C VAL A 33 -15.16 -4.23 -14.73
N ASP A 34 -15.38 -4.45 -16.02
CA ASP A 34 -14.43 -5.10 -16.91
C ASP A 34 -13.14 -4.26 -16.99
N THR A 35 -12.07 -4.77 -16.37
CA THR A 35 -10.76 -4.10 -16.30
C THR A 35 -10.23 -3.63 -17.65
N LEU A 36 -10.55 -4.31 -18.75
CA LEU A 36 -10.14 -3.90 -20.09
C LEU A 36 -10.86 -2.62 -20.52
N LYS A 37 -12.18 -2.56 -20.31
CA LYS A 37 -12.98 -1.36 -20.62
C LYS A 37 -12.55 -0.16 -19.79
N LEU A 38 -12.23 -0.39 -18.51
CA LEU A 38 -11.68 0.66 -17.65
C LEU A 38 -10.35 1.17 -18.18
N ALA A 39 -9.44 0.29 -18.59
CA ALA A 39 -8.16 0.67 -19.17
C ALA A 39 -8.33 1.49 -20.47
N GLU A 40 -9.24 1.08 -21.35
CA GLU A 40 -9.56 1.79 -22.59
C GLU A 40 -10.14 3.17 -22.32
N ARG A 41 -11.10 3.28 -21.38
CA ARG A 41 -11.68 4.56 -20.93
C ARG A 41 -10.60 5.52 -20.44
N LEU A 42 -9.78 5.09 -19.49
CA LEU A 42 -8.74 5.94 -18.90
C LEU A 42 -7.70 6.39 -19.95
N ARG A 43 -7.34 5.53 -20.90
CA ARG A 43 -6.46 5.95 -22.01
C ARG A 43 -7.12 6.97 -22.93
N ALA A 44 -8.42 6.81 -23.22
CA ALA A 44 -9.18 7.78 -24.00
C ALA A 44 -9.34 9.13 -23.29
N GLU A 45 -9.35 9.13 -21.95
CA GLU A 45 -9.30 10.34 -21.11
C GLU A 45 -7.92 11.03 -21.08
N GLY A 46 -6.87 10.38 -21.64
CA GLY A 46 -5.54 10.96 -21.81
C GLY A 46 -4.48 10.48 -20.81
N TYR A 47 -4.81 9.55 -19.92
CA TYR A 47 -3.82 9.00 -18.97
C TYR A 47 -2.76 8.16 -19.68
N ALA A 48 -1.50 8.35 -19.28
CA ALA A 48 -0.38 7.57 -19.79
C ALA A 48 -0.54 6.07 -19.45
N ALA A 49 -0.10 5.19 -20.35
CA ALA A 49 -0.27 3.75 -20.20
C ALA A 49 0.33 3.18 -18.90
N GLY A 50 1.46 3.73 -18.44
CA GLY A 50 2.07 3.36 -17.16
C GLY A 50 1.18 3.70 -15.96
N VAL A 51 0.60 4.90 -15.93
CA VAL A 51 -0.34 5.33 -14.86
C VAL A 51 -1.56 4.41 -14.83
N VAL A 52 -2.16 4.13 -15.99
CA VAL A 52 -3.32 3.24 -16.09
C VAL A 52 -2.98 1.83 -15.56
N ASN A 53 -1.84 1.27 -15.94
CA ASN A 53 -1.42 -0.05 -15.47
C ASN A 53 -1.20 -0.08 -13.95
N SER A 54 -0.46 0.90 -13.41
CA SER A 54 -0.21 1.01 -11.97
C SER A 54 -1.51 1.13 -11.17
N VAL A 55 -2.45 1.96 -11.63
CA VAL A 55 -3.74 2.17 -10.97
C VAL A 55 -4.56 0.89 -10.95
N LEU A 56 -4.70 0.19 -12.08
CA LEU A 56 -5.45 -1.06 -12.15
C LEU A 56 -4.84 -2.14 -11.26
N THR A 57 -3.50 -2.22 -11.24
CA THR A 57 -2.77 -3.13 -10.35
C THR A 57 -3.04 -2.81 -8.88
N GLN A 58 -3.00 -1.53 -8.48
CA GLN A 58 -3.30 -1.15 -7.11
C GLN A 58 -4.76 -1.40 -6.71
N LEU A 59 -5.73 -1.14 -7.60
CA LEU A 59 -7.13 -1.45 -7.32
C LEU A 59 -7.31 -2.95 -7.04
N LYS A 60 -6.68 -3.82 -7.85
CA LYS A 60 -6.65 -5.26 -7.61
C LYS A 60 -6.06 -5.61 -6.24
N LEU A 61 -4.89 -5.06 -5.93
CA LEU A 61 -4.18 -5.38 -4.70
C LEU A 61 -4.92 -4.85 -3.46
N ARG A 62 -5.55 -3.66 -3.53
CA ARG A 62 -6.39 -3.13 -2.45
C ARG A 62 -7.56 -4.05 -2.14
N THR A 63 -8.28 -4.54 -3.17
CA THR A 63 -9.37 -5.52 -2.97
C THR A 63 -8.87 -6.79 -2.29
N GLN A 64 -7.70 -7.31 -2.67
CA GLN A 64 -7.12 -8.49 -2.01
C GLN A 64 -6.66 -8.19 -0.58
N ALA A 65 -6.17 -6.98 -0.35
CA ALA A 65 -5.65 -6.53 0.92
C ALA A 65 -6.74 -6.27 1.97
N GLU A 66 -8.00 -6.05 1.57
CA GLU A 66 -9.14 -5.85 2.49
C GLU A 66 -9.22 -6.94 3.56
N VAL A 67 -8.87 -8.18 3.22
CA VAL A 67 -8.88 -9.32 4.16
C VAL A 67 -7.88 -9.11 5.31
N LYS A 68 -6.71 -8.50 5.05
CA LYS A 68 -5.65 -8.29 6.05
C LYS A 68 -5.71 -6.91 6.71
N PHE A 69 -6.19 -5.91 5.98
CA PHE A 69 -6.07 -4.49 6.32
C PHE A 69 -7.41 -3.77 6.50
N GLY A 70 -8.53 -4.38 6.10
CA GLY A 70 -9.85 -3.75 6.20
C GLY A 70 -9.86 -2.35 5.59
N PRO A 71 -10.41 -1.33 6.27
CA PRO A 71 -10.53 0.02 5.71
C PRO A 71 -9.19 0.75 5.52
N PHE A 72 -8.08 0.26 6.08
CA PHE A 72 -6.78 0.91 5.89
C PHE A 72 -6.29 0.83 4.44
N VAL A 73 -6.81 -0.09 3.64
CA VAL A 73 -6.44 -0.21 2.22
C VAL A 73 -6.71 1.06 1.41
N ASP A 74 -7.64 1.90 1.86
CA ASP A 74 -8.07 3.14 1.18
C ASP A 74 -6.91 4.10 0.93
N GLN A 75 -5.91 4.08 1.80
CA GLN A 75 -4.77 4.99 1.75
C GLN A 75 -3.45 4.27 1.45
N MET A 76 -3.46 2.94 1.49
CA MET A 76 -2.26 2.13 1.30
C MET A 76 -1.95 1.83 -0.17
N ILE A 77 -0.66 1.63 -0.44
CA ILE A 77 -0.06 1.12 -1.67
C ILE A 77 0.57 -0.24 -1.37
N PHE A 78 0.43 -1.15 -2.33
CA PHE A 78 0.82 -2.55 -2.18
C PHE A 78 1.75 -2.97 -3.31
N THR A 79 2.70 -3.86 -2.99
CA THR A 79 3.36 -4.72 -3.98
C THR A 79 2.74 -6.12 -3.87
N ASP A 80 2.73 -6.92 -4.94
CA ASP A 80 2.16 -8.28 -4.88
C ASP A 80 2.90 -9.16 -3.87
N ALA A 81 4.24 -9.19 -3.94
CA ALA A 81 5.08 -9.91 -3.00
C ALA A 81 4.92 -9.40 -1.56
N GLY A 82 4.89 -8.07 -1.37
CA GLY A 82 4.68 -7.45 -0.07
C GLY A 82 3.33 -7.82 0.53
N LEU A 83 2.25 -7.81 -0.27
CA LEU A 83 0.91 -8.15 0.20
C LEU A 83 0.82 -9.61 0.65
N GLN A 84 1.45 -10.53 -0.09
CA GLN A 84 1.51 -11.95 0.28
C GLN A 84 2.20 -12.14 1.63
N GLN A 85 3.32 -11.44 1.84
CA GLN A 85 4.15 -11.54 3.04
C GLN A 85 3.65 -10.71 4.23
N ALA A 86 2.81 -9.70 4.00
CA ALA A 86 2.46 -8.73 5.04
C ALA A 86 1.74 -9.36 6.24
N THR A 87 2.16 -8.95 7.44
CA THR A 87 1.47 -9.18 8.71
C THR A 87 0.03 -8.64 8.63
N SER A 88 -0.95 -9.41 9.10
CA SER A 88 -2.33 -8.88 9.21
C SER A 88 -2.40 -7.83 10.33
N LEU A 89 -3.31 -6.85 10.21
CA LEU A 89 -3.42 -5.80 11.22
C LEU A 89 -3.71 -6.33 12.63
N GLN A 90 -4.43 -7.46 12.73
CA GLN A 90 -4.69 -8.10 14.02
C GLN A 90 -3.41 -8.59 14.71
N VAL A 91 -2.49 -9.16 13.94
CA VAL A 91 -1.19 -9.62 14.45
C VAL A 91 -0.29 -8.43 14.75
N ALA A 92 -0.26 -7.43 13.86
CA ALA A 92 0.50 -6.20 14.06
C ALA A 92 0.07 -5.45 15.34
N ALA A 93 -1.23 -5.34 15.60
CA ALA A 93 -1.76 -4.75 16.83
C ALA A 93 -1.34 -5.55 18.08
N HIS A 94 -1.24 -6.88 17.97
CA HIS A 94 -0.73 -7.71 19.06
C HIS A 94 0.75 -7.41 19.34
N HIS A 95 1.58 -7.27 18.30
CA HIS A 95 2.98 -6.87 18.44
C HIS A 95 3.12 -5.48 19.08
N ALA A 96 2.40 -4.49 18.56
CA ALA A 96 2.39 -3.12 19.07
C ALA A 96 2.08 -3.06 20.57
N ARG A 97 1.06 -3.81 21.01
CA ARG A 97 0.70 -3.89 22.44
C ARG A 97 1.82 -4.45 23.32
N ARG A 98 2.67 -5.34 22.80
CA ARG A 98 3.81 -5.87 23.55
C ARG A 98 4.89 -4.80 23.74
N PHE A 99 5.18 -4.01 22.71
CA PHE A 99 6.10 -2.87 22.82
C PHE A 99 5.56 -1.82 23.80
N ALA A 100 4.29 -1.44 23.69
CA ALA A 100 3.66 -0.50 24.61
C ALA A 100 3.72 -0.98 26.07
N ARG A 101 3.47 -2.28 26.32
CA ARG A 101 3.58 -2.87 27.67
C ARG A 101 5.01 -2.92 28.20
N ALA A 102 5.99 -3.01 27.32
CA ALA A 102 7.40 -2.95 27.69
C ALA A 102 7.86 -1.53 28.03
N GLY A 103 7.07 -0.51 27.67
CA GLY A 103 7.38 0.89 27.95
C GLY A 103 8.59 1.41 27.17
N VAL A 104 8.74 0.95 25.92
CA VAL A 104 9.82 1.42 25.04
C VAL A 104 9.52 2.82 24.53
N ASP A 105 10.57 3.63 24.37
CA ASP A 105 10.46 5.00 23.87
C ASP A 105 10.55 5.09 22.33
N GLU A 106 11.09 4.07 21.67
CA GLU A 106 11.26 3.99 20.20
C GLU A 106 11.39 2.54 19.75
N VAL A 107 10.98 2.24 18.51
CA VAL A 107 11.21 0.96 17.83
C VAL A 107 11.89 1.18 16.49
N VAL A 108 12.85 0.32 16.15
CA VAL A 108 13.43 0.24 14.80
C VAL A 108 12.97 -1.05 14.15
N ASP A 109 12.17 -0.95 13.09
CA ASP A 109 11.71 -2.08 12.29
C ASP A 109 12.67 -2.28 11.10
N LEU A 110 13.54 -3.29 11.19
CA LEU A 110 14.62 -3.52 10.23
C LEU A 110 14.19 -4.28 8.96
N GLY A 111 12.93 -4.71 8.89
CA GLY A 111 12.36 -5.43 7.76
C GLY A 111 10.90 -5.05 7.60
N ALA A 112 10.67 -3.74 7.45
CA ALA A 112 9.34 -3.16 7.59
C ALA A 112 8.33 -3.68 6.56
N GLY A 113 8.78 -4.25 5.44
CA GLY A 113 7.89 -4.74 4.39
C GLY A 113 6.98 -3.61 3.94
N LEU A 114 5.66 -3.82 3.93
CA LEU A 114 4.63 -2.80 3.62
C LEU A 114 4.25 -1.87 4.81
N GLY A 115 4.93 -1.99 5.95
CA GLY A 115 4.76 -1.11 7.11
C GLY A 115 3.64 -1.50 8.07
N ALA A 116 3.10 -2.72 8.03
CA ALA A 116 1.96 -3.12 8.87
C ALA A 116 2.26 -3.05 10.37
N ASP A 117 3.41 -3.61 10.79
CA ASP A 117 3.86 -3.59 12.19
C ASP A 117 4.24 -2.16 12.61
N ALA A 118 5.00 -1.45 11.78
CA ALA A 118 5.35 -0.04 12.00
C ALA A 118 4.12 0.86 12.18
N LEU A 119 3.10 0.73 11.32
CA LEU A 119 1.84 1.48 11.42
C LEU A 119 1.12 1.18 12.74
N ALA A 120 1.03 -0.09 13.13
CA ALA A 120 0.37 -0.48 14.38
C ALA A 120 1.10 0.04 15.63
N ILE A 121 2.44 0.05 15.61
CA ILE A 121 3.26 0.57 16.71
C ILE A 121 3.13 2.09 16.78
N ALA A 122 3.25 2.79 15.65
CA ALA A 122 3.07 4.23 15.56
C ALA A 122 1.68 4.68 16.00
N GLY A 123 0.64 3.89 15.72
CA GLY A 123 -0.73 4.13 16.20
C GLY A 123 -0.91 4.05 17.73
N LEU A 124 0.10 3.60 18.48
CA LEU A 124 0.15 3.66 19.95
C LEU A 124 1.07 4.79 20.46
N ASP A 125 1.34 5.78 19.63
CA ASP A 125 2.23 6.93 19.91
C ASP A 125 3.67 6.54 20.24
N ILE A 126 4.12 5.38 19.76
CA ILE A 126 5.52 4.94 19.88
C ILE A 126 6.24 5.31 18.58
N PRO A 127 7.28 6.16 18.62
CA PRO A 127 8.12 6.46 17.46
C PRO A 127 8.68 5.20 16.80
N VAL A 128 8.61 5.14 15.46
CA VAL A 128 9.15 4.02 14.67
C VAL A 128 10.06 4.52 13.56
N THR A 129 11.25 3.94 13.48
CA THR A 129 12.10 4.01 12.28
C THR A 129 11.93 2.72 11.47
N ALA A 130 11.31 2.83 10.30
CA ALA A 130 11.12 1.70 9.38
C ALA A 130 12.25 1.63 8.34
N VAL A 131 12.88 0.47 8.21
CA VAL A 131 13.96 0.19 7.25
C VAL A 131 13.52 -0.96 6.34
N GLU A 132 13.72 -0.76 5.04
CA GLU A 132 13.42 -1.75 4.01
C GLU A 132 14.54 -1.75 2.97
N ILE A 133 14.95 -2.94 2.52
CA ILE A 133 16.07 -3.13 1.58
C ILE A 133 15.61 -3.00 0.13
N ASP A 134 14.38 -3.38 -0.17
CA ASP A 134 13.81 -3.25 -1.50
C ASP A 134 13.26 -1.84 -1.72
N GLU A 135 13.86 -1.10 -2.64
CA GLU A 135 13.51 0.31 -2.92
C GLU A 135 12.03 0.50 -3.28
N THR A 136 11.44 -0.44 -4.04
CA THR A 136 10.03 -0.35 -4.45
C THR A 136 9.10 -0.54 -3.26
N THR A 137 9.39 -1.50 -2.40
CA THR A 137 8.63 -1.75 -1.17
C THR A 137 8.84 -0.62 -0.17
N ALA A 138 10.05 -0.07 -0.06
CA ALA A 138 10.34 1.11 0.77
C ALA A 138 9.52 2.34 0.33
N ALA A 139 9.38 2.56 -0.98
CA ALA A 139 8.53 3.63 -1.52
C ALA A 139 7.05 3.43 -1.16
N ALA A 140 6.53 2.19 -1.28
CA ALA A 140 5.17 1.87 -0.86
C ALA A 140 4.96 2.13 0.64
N THR A 141 5.91 1.68 1.47
CA THR A 141 5.88 1.84 2.92
C THR A 141 5.96 3.29 3.37
N THR A 142 6.74 4.10 2.67
CA THR A 142 6.79 5.54 2.88
C THR A 142 5.39 6.15 2.74
N ILE A 143 4.64 5.80 1.69
CA ILE A 143 3.26 6.28 1.52
C ILE A 143 2.33 5.70 2.59
N ASN A 144 2.45 4.41 2.91
CA ASN A 144 1.58 3.73 3.88
C ASN A 144 1.71 4.31 5.30
N LEU A 145 2.88 4.82 5.66
CA LEU A 145 3.13 5.43 6.98
C LEU A 145 2.83 6.93 7.03
N MET A 146 2.45 7.55 5.90
CA MET A 146 1.97 8.94 5.83
C MET A 146 0.44 9.05 5.94
N ALA A 147 -0.27 7.92 5.83
CA ALA A 147 -1.73 7.82 5.83
C ALA A 147 -2.36 8.01 7.22
#